data_AF-A0A432I1J5-F1
#
_entry.id   AF-A0A432I1J5-F1
#
_cell.length_a   1.000
_cell.length_b   1.000
_cell.length_c   1.000
_cell.angle_alpha   90.00
_cell.angle_beta   90.00
_cell.angle_gamma   90.00
#
_symmetry.space_group_name_H-M   'P 1'
#
loop_
_entity.id
_entity.type
_entity.pdbx_description
1 polymer ?
#
loop_
_entity_poly.entity_id
_entity_poly.type
_entity_poly.pdbx_seq_one_letter_code
_entity_poly.pdbx_strand_id
1 'polypeptide(L)'
;MMTTLIPQLNADLSELADRVRNSLVQVTVGRRGSGSGVVFSDDGLVITNSHVVSGKGRRSSGDRLQVTLPDGAVVAGELLAKDEESDVAVLKIEGAEGNLPELHPIELGDSRSLRAGQWVWPWVIPGAWPPWPPWPPAG
;
A
#
# COMPACT_ATOMS: atom_id res chain seq x y z
N MET A 1 28.38 21.31 -19.31
CA MET A 1 26.95 21.10 -19.00
C MET A 1 26.72 19.71 -18.36
N MET A 2 27.49 19.33 -17.32
CA MET A 2 27.40 18.00 -16.65
C MET A 2 27.31 18.10 -15.12
N THR A 3 27.19 19.31 -14.56
CA THR A 3 27.27 19.56 -13.10
C THR A 3 25.90 19.43 -12.39
N THR A 4 24.80 19.27 -13.15
CA THR A 4 23.43 19.26 -12.60
C THR A 4 22.78 17.87 -12.60
N LEU A 5 23.44 16.84 -13.13
CA LEU A 5 22.85 15.50 -13.27
C LEU A 5 22.50 14.85 -11.92
N ILE A 6 23.39 14.92 -10.93
CA ILE A 6 23.15 14.33 -9.61
C ILE A 6 22.04 15.09 -8.84
N PRO A 7 22.05 16.44 -8.78
CA PRO A 7 20.92 17.19 -8.21
C PRO A 7 19.58 16.91 -8.88
N GLN A 8 19.54 16.81 -10.21
CA GLN A 8 18.31 16.54 -10.95
C GLN A 8 17.78 15.14 -10.64
N LEU A 9 18.65 14.13 -10.69
CA LEU A 9 18.27 12.77 -10.34
C LEU A 9 17.72 12.70 -8.92
N ASN A 10 18.36 13.37 -7.95
CA ASN A 10 17.86 13.38 -6.59
C ASN A 10 16.46 14.00 -6.49
N ALA A 11 16.20 15.10 -7.20
CA ALA A 11 14.89 15.74 -7.23
C ALA A 11 13.82 14.82 -7.85
N ASP A 12 14.11 14.20 -8.99
CA ASP A 12 13.18 13.29 -9.68
C ASP A 12 12.84 12.07 -8.82
N LEU A 13 13.83 11.53 -8.10
CA LEU A 13 13.63 10.40 -7.18
C LEU A 13 12.81 10.81 -5.95
N SER A 14 13.03 12.01 -5.41
CA SER A 14 12.21 12.55 -4.31
C SER A 14 10.76 12.73 -4.74
N GLU A 15 10.52 13.30 -5.92
CA GLU A 15 9.16 13.50 -6.44
C GLU A 15 8.45 12.16 -6.67
N LEU A 16 9.16 11.17 -7.22
CA LEU A 16 8.62 9.83 -7.39
C LEU A 16 8.29 9.18 -6.04
N ALA A 17 9.18 9.32 -5.05
CA ALA A 17 8.96 8.80 -3.71
C ALA A 17 7.72 9.43 -3.06
N ASP A 18 7.53 10.73 -3.21
CA ASP A 18 6.37 11.45 -2.67
C ASP A 18 5.07 11.00 -3.35
N ARG A 19 5.06 10.86 -4.68
CA ARG A 19 3.89 10.33 -5.40
C ARG A 19 3.49 8.93 -4.93
N VAL A 20 4.47 8.03 -4.81
CA VAL A 20 4.21 6.66 -4.35
C VAL A 20 3.75 6.66 -2.89
N ARG A 21 4.43 7.41 -2.01
CA ARG A 21 4.09 7.51 -0.59
C ARG A 21 2.65 7.98 -0.37
N ASN A 22 2.19 8.96 -1.15
CA ASN A 22 0.83 9.49 -1.05
C ASN A 22 -0.24 8.52 -1.59
N SER A 23 0.16 7.50 -2.35
CA SER A 23 -0.74 6.43 -2.82
C SER A 23 -0.81 5.23 -1.86
N LEU A 24 0.13 5.14 -0.91
CA LEU A 24 0.25 4.00 0.01
C LEU A 24 -0.63 4.18 1.24
N VAL A 25 -1.32 3.11 1.61
CA VAL A 25 -2.21 3.09 2.77
C VAL A 25 -1.92 1.89 3.66
N GLN A 26 -2.14 2.04 4.96
CA GLN A 26 -2.03 0.92 5.90
C GLN A 26 -3.39 0.25 6.01
N VAL A 27 -3.45 -1.06 5.82
CA VAL A 27 -4.67 -1.86 5.98
C VAL A 27 -4.59 -2.62 7.29
N THR A 28 -5.60 -2.47 8.15
CA THR A 28 -5.67 -3.15 9.45
C THR A 28 -6.99 -3.88 9.61
N VAL A 29 -6.96 -5.08 10.16
CA VAL A 29 -8.12 -5.91 10.47
C VAL A 29 -8.09 -6.28 11.95
N GLY A 30 -8.91 -5.57 12.74
CA GLY A 30 -8.93 -5.71 14.19
C GLY A 30 -7.53 -5.61 14.82
N ARG A 31 -7.18 -6.56 15.68
CA ARG A 31 -5.83 -6.68 16.28
C ARG A 31 -4.95 -7.74 15.61
N ARG A 32 -5.40 -8.34 14.51
CA ARG A 32 -4.84 -9.61 14.00
C ARG A 32 -4.29 -9.56 12.57
N GLY A 33 -4.69 -8.56 11.78
CA GLY A 33 -4.17 -8.32 10.44
C GLY A 33 -3.66 -6.89 10.34
N SER A 34 -2.45 -6.72 9.81
CA SER A 34 -1.86 -5.43 9.42
C SER A 34 -1.11 -5.67 8.13
N GLY A 35 -1.18 -4.72 7.21
CA GLY A 35 -0.60 -4.83 5.87
C GLY A 35 -0.52 -3.48 5.20
N SER A 36 0.07 -3.47 4.01
CA SER A 36 0.06 -2.29 3.13
C SER A 36 -0.95 -2.51 2.00
N GLY A 37 -1.50 -1.41 1.51
CA GLY A 37 -2.32 -1.36 0.31
C GLY A 37 -1.96 -0.13 -0.51
N VAL A 38 -2.48 -0.08 -1.72
CA VAL A 38 -2.25 1.04 -2.65
C VAL A 38 -3.60 1.51 -3.18
N VAL A 39 -3.83 2.82 -3.14
CA VAL A 39 -4.99 3.46 -3.79
C VAL A 39 -4.76 3.48 -5.29
N PHE A 40 -5.74 3.02 -6.06
CA PHE A 40 -5.63 2.95 -7.53
C PHE A 40 -6.83 3.60 -8.26
N SER A 41 -7.77 4.20 -7.52
CA SER A 41 -8.88 4.98 -8.10
C SER A 41 -9.27 6.13 -7.17
N ASP A 42 -9.67 7.26 -7.76
CA ASP A 42 -10.25 8.42 -7.07
C ASP A 42 -11.55 8.09 -6.34
N ASP A 43 -12.22 7.01 -6.75
CA ASP A 43 -13.40 6.48 -6.07
C ASP A 43 -13.05 5.82 -4.73
N GLY A 44 -11.79 5.77 -4.30
CA GLY A 44 -11.39 5.12 -3.05
C GLY A 44 -11.30 3.60 -3.17
N LEU A 45 -10.80 3.10 -4.30
CA LEU A 45 -10.46 1.69 -4.43
C LEU A 45 -9.01 1.44 -4.01
N VAL A 46 -8.81 0.42 -3.19
CA VAL A 46 -7.51 0.03 -2.64
C VAL A 46 -7.22 -1.44 -2.98
N ILE A 47 -6.03 -1.72 -3.52
CA ILE A 47 -5.51 -3.08 -3.68
C ILE A 47 -4.61 -3.42 -2.50
N THR A 48 -4.76 -4.64 -1.97
CA THR A 48 -3.91 -5.21 -0.93
C THR A 48 -3.84 -6.73 -1.08
N ASN A 49 -3.22 -7.43 -0.14
CA ASN A 49 -3.15 -8.88 -0.14
C ASN A 49 -4.39 -9.54 0.49
N SER A 50 -4.80 -10.69 -0.03
CA SER A 50 -5.97 -11.41 0.47
C SER A 50 -5.75 -11.95 1.89
N HIS A 51 -4.51 -12.31 2.24
CA HIS A 51 -4.16 -12.76 3.59
C HIS A 51 -4.21 -11.64 4.62
N VAL A 52 -3.89 -10.39 4.23
CA VAL A 52 -3.95 -9.21 5.12
C VAL A 52 -5.40 -9.01 5.56
N VAL A 53 -6.32 -9.03 4.60
CA VAL A 53 -7.73 -8.80 4.89
C VAL A 53 -8.35 -9.99 5.63
N SER A 54 -7.91 -11.21 5.37
CA SER A 54 -8.43 -12.41 6.06
C SER A 54 -8.00 -12.47 7.53
N GLY A 55 -6.87 -11.85 7.87
CA GLY A 55 -6.30 -11.86 9.23
C GLY A 55 -5.72 -13.23 9.62
N LYS A 56 -5.00 -13.29 10.73
CA LYS A 56 -4.47 -14.56 11.29
C LYS A 56 -5.59 -15.36 11.98
N GLY A 57 -6.47 -16.03 11.21
CA GLY A 57 -7.50 -16.96 11.72
C GLY A 57 -8.90 -16.74 11.12
N ARG A 58 -9.93 -17.41 11.67
CA ARG A 58 -11.34 -17.13 11.30
C ARG A 58 -11.69 -15.71 11.75
N ARG A 59 -12.03 -14.82 10.81
CA ARG A 59 -12.61 -13.50 11.12
C ARG A 59 -13.74 -13.70 12.13
N SER A 60 -13.64 -13.05 13.29
CA SER A 60 -14.79 -12.97 14.19
C SER A 60 -15.69 -11.84 13.72
N SER A 61 -17.01 -11.97 13.91
CA SER A 61 -18.01 -10.99 13.45
C SER A 61 -17.85 -9.55 13.98
N GLY A 62 -16.78 -9.25 14.73
CA GLY A 62 -16.42 -7.91 15.21
C GLY A 62 -15.09 -7.36 14.67
N ASP A 63 -14.38 -8.06 13.78
CA ASP A 63 -13.15 -7.54 13.19
C ASP A 63 -13.48 -6.47 12.14
N ARG A 64 -13.24 -5.20 12.50
CA ARG A 64 -13.44 -4.05 11.60
C ARG A 64 -12.22 -3.90 10.69
N LEU A 65 -12.46 -3.74 9.40
CA LEU A 65 -11.44 -3.39 8.43
C LEU A 65 -11.30 -1.87 8.40
N GLN A 66 -10.07 -1.42 8.60
CA GLN A 66 -9.71 -0.01 8.65
C GLN A 66 -8.56 0.26 7.70
N VAL A 67 -8.58 1.43 7.08
CA VAL A 67 -7.52 1.92 6.21
C VAL A 67 -7.01 3.23 6.78
N THR A 68 -5.71 3.30 7.04
CA THR A 68 -5.03 4.54 7.44
C THR A 68 -4.40 5.16 6.20
N LEU A 69 -4.79 6.39 5.90
CA LEU A 69 -4.29 7.18 4.78
C LEU A 69 -2.94 7.86 5.12
N PRO A 70 -2.20 8.36 4.13
CA PRO A 70 -0.90 9.02 4.35
C PRO A 70 -0.95 10.24 5.27
N ASP A 71 -2.09 10.95 5.32
CA ASP A 71 -2.35 12.09 6.19
C ASP A 71 -2.63 11.68 7.66
N GLY A 72 -2.73 10.37 7.92
CA GLY A 72 -3.05 9.79 9.22
C GLY A 72 -4.56 9.58 9.47
N ALA A 73 -5.43 9.97 8.54
CA ALA A 73 -6.86 9.72 8.65
C ALA A 73 -7.16 8.22 8.62
N VAL A 74 -8.02 7.76 9.51
CA VAL A 74 -8.46 6.37 9.58
C VAL A 74 -9.90 6.28 9.08
N VAL A 75 -10.09 5.54 7.99
CA VAL A 75 -11.40 5.33 7.36
C VAL A 75 -11.81 3.86 7.44
N ALA A 76 -13.12 3.63 7.39
CA ALA A 76 -13.64 2.26 7.29
C ALA A 76 -13.40 1.74 5.87
N GLY A 77 -13.03 0.48 5.76
CA GLY A 77 -12.94 -0.20 4.46
C GLY A 77 -13.93 -1.36 4.38
N GLU A 78 -14.52 -1.52 3.20
CA GLU A 78 -15.35 -2.65 2.83
C GLU A 78 -14.57 -3.57 1.88
N LEU A 79 -14.66 -4.89 2.10
CA LEU A 79 -14.09 -5.86 1.17
C LEU A 79 -15.02 -6.05 -0.02
N LEU A 80 -14.61 -5.59 -1.21
CA LEU A 80 -15.38 -5.80 -2.44
C LEU A 80 -15.11 -7.18 -3.05
N ALA A 81 -13.83 -7.56 -3.12
CA ALA A 81 -13.41 -8.82 -3.72
C ALA A 81 -12.11 -9.31 -3.08
N LYS A 82 -11.93 -10.63 -3.06
CA LYS A 82 -10.64 -11.26 -2.78
C LYS A 82 -10.45 -12.49 -3.66
N ASP A 83 -9.21 -12.72 -4.02
CA ASP A 83 -8.72 -13.94 -4.64
C ASP A 83 -7.61 -14.53 -3.78
N GLU A 84 -7.86 -15.73 -3.25
CA GLU A 84 -6.93 -16.44 -2.39
C GLU A 84 -5.80 -17.10 -3.20
N GLU A 85 -6.02 -17.41 -4.47
CA GLU A 85 -5.03 -18.08 -5.33
C GLU A 85 -3.91 -17.12 -5.73
N SER A 86 -4.26 -15.90 -6.14
CA SER A 86 -3.29 -14.84 -6.47
C SER A 86 -2.87 -13.98 -5.28
N ASP A 87 -3.45 -14.21 -4.10
CA ASP A 87 -3.25 -13.43 -2.87
C ASP A 87 -3.54 -11.92 -3.04
N VAL A 88 -4.61 -11.59 -3.77
CA VAL A 88 -5.05 -10.21 -4.04
C VAL A 88 -6.42 -9.94 -3.39
N ALA A 89 -6.60 -8.74 -2.84
CA ALA A 89 -7.89 -8.25 -2.38
C ALA A 89 -8.11 -6.79 -2.79
N VAL A 90 -9.37 -6.46 -3.08
CA VAL A 90 -9.82 -5.11 -3.41
C VAL A 90 -10.76 -4.63 -2.32
N LEU A 91 -10.46 -3.44 -1.81
CA LEU A 91 -11.24 -2.75 -0.80
C LEU A 91 -11.84 -1.48 -1.37
N LYS A 92 -13.01 -1.10 -0.86
CA LYS A 92 -13.58 0.24 -1.01
C LYS A 92 -13.41 0.96 0.31
N ILE A 93 -12.86 2.17 0.28
CA ILE A 93 -12.89 3.07 1.43
C ILE A 93 -14.04 4.06 1.28
N GLU A 94 -14.68 4.38 2.40
CA GLU A 94 -15.69 5.43 2.48
C GLU A 94 -15.23 6.44 3.54
N GLY A 95 -15.23 7.72 3.19
CA GLY A 95 -14.90 8.80 4.11
C GLY A 95 -16.07 9.14 5.04
N ALA A 96 -15.78 9.92 6.09
CA ALA A 96 -16.82 10.44 6.97
C ALA A 96 -17.83 11.27 6.17
N GLU A 97 -19.12 11.05 6.40
CA GLU A 97 -20.23 11.76 5.72
C GLU A 97 -20.24 11.62 4.18
N GLY A 98 -19.59 10.59 3.64
CA GLY A 98 -19.53 10.35 2.19
C GLY A 98 -18.51 11.20 1.45
N ASN A 99 -17.69 12.00 2.15
CA ASN A 99 -16.60 12.75 1.54
C ASN A 99 -15.26 12.04 1.79
N LEU A 100 -14.62 11.61 0.71
CA LEU A 100 -13.29 11.01 0.79
C LEU A 100 -12.25 12.09 1.11
N PRO A 101 -11.26 11.80 1.95
CA PRO A 101 -10.05 12.61 2.05
C PRO A 101 -9.36 12.71 0.67
N GLU A 102 -8.46 13.67 0.49
CA GLU A 102 -7.70 13.77 -0.75
C GLU A 102 -6.95 12.46 -1.03
N LEU A 103 -7.27 11.83 -2.16
CA LEU A 103 -6.64 10.60 -2.60
C LEU A 103 -5.65 10.90 -3.70
N HIS A 104 -4.58 10.11 -3.74
CA HIS A 104 -3.60 10.15 -4.82
C HIS A 104 -3.51 8.74 -5.41
N PRO A 105 -4.33 8.39 -6.41
CA PRO A 105 -4.26 7.09 -7.03
C PRO A 105 -2.92 6.87 -7.75
N ILE A 106 -2.36 5.67 -7.61
CA ILE A 106 -1.22 5.27 -8.43
C ILE A 106 -1.70 4.91 -9.84
N GLU A 107 -0.90 5.26 -10.85
CA GLU A 107 -1.09 4.72 -12.19
C GLU A 107 -0.65 3.27 -12.26
N LEU A 108 -1.51 2.40 -12.80
CA LEU A 108 -1.18 0.99 -13.01
C LEU A 108 -0.31 0.84 -14.27
N GLY A 109 0.87 0.26 -14.10
CA GLY A 109 1.78 -0.07 -15.21
C GLY A 109 1.52 -1.45 -15.83
N ASP A 110 1.94 -1.64 -17.09
CA ASP A 110 1.92 -2.95 -17.75
C ASP A 110 3.18 -3.75 -17.43
N SER A 111 3.06 -4.74 -16.55
CA SER A 111 4.17 -5.61 -16.14
C SER A 111 4.75 -6.45 -17.28
N ARG A 112 4.02 -6.70 -18.37
CA ARG A 112 4.51 -7.46 -19.54
C ARG A 112 5.51 -6.67 -20.37
N SER A 113 5.54 -5.35 -20.18
CA SER A 113 6.50 -4.46 -20.84
C SER A 113 7.85 -4.38 -20.12
N LEU A 114 7.94 -4.95 -18.91
CA LEU A 114 9.18 -4.98 -18.13
C LEU A 114 10.25 -5.86 -18.82
N ARG A 115 11.49 -5.38 -18.80
CA ARG A 115 12.67 -6.03 -19.40
C ARG A 115 13.71 -6.31 -18.33
N ALA A 116 14.47 -7.39 -18.54
CA ALA A 116 15.64 -7.69 -17.70
C ALA A 116 16.60 -6.48 -17.67
N GLY A 117 17.06 -6.11 -16.48
CA GLY A 117 17.93 -4.95 -16.25
C GLY A 117 17.19 -3.66 -15.86
N GLN A 118 15.86 -3.61 -15.93
CA GLN A 118 15.09 -2.49 -15.38
C GLN A 118 15.04 -2.57 -13.85
N TRP A 119 15.15 -1.41 -13.21
CA TRP A 119 15.12 -1.30 -11.75
C TRP A 119 13.68 -1.36 -11.24
N VAL A 120 13.50 -2.03 -10.09
CA VAL A 120 12.21 -2.12 -9.38
C VAL A 120 12.45 -1.75 -7.93
N TRP A 121 11.62 -0.86 -7.40
CA TRP A 121 11.62 -0.51 -5.98
C TRP A 121 10.33 -0.96 -5.30
N PRO A 122 10.40 -1.92 -4.36
CA PRO A 122 9.27 -2.26 -3.53
C PRO A 122 9.07 -1.19 -2.46
N TRP A 123 7.83 -0.80 -2.24
CA TRP A 123 7.45 0.15 -1.19
C TRP A 123 6.51 -0.53 -0.19
N VAL A 124 6.71 -0.26 1.09
CA VAL A 124 5.96 -0.86 2.19
C VAL A 124 5.82 0.16 3.32
N ILE A 125 4.70 0.13 4.03
CA ILE A 125 4.53 0.93 5.25
C ILE A 125 5.14 0.17 6.44
N PRO A 126 6.16 0.72 7.12
CA PRO A 126 6.76 0.11 8.30
C PRO A 126 5.72 -0.11 9.42
N GLY A 127 5.79 -1.24 10.14
CA GLY A 127 4.81 -1.60 11.17
C GLY A 127 3.63 -2.45 10.67
N ALA A 128 3.55 -2.71 9.35
CA ALA A 128 2.70 -3.76 8.79
C ALA A 128 3.18 -5.18 9.14
N TRP A 129 4.45 -5.34 9.53
CA TRP A 129 5.09 -6.59 9.94
C TRP A 129 5.73 -6.43 11.32
N PRO A 130 5.89 -7.50 12.12
CA PRO A 130 6.81 -7.46 13.26
C PRO A 130 8.21 -7.04 12.77
N PRO A 131 9.03 -6.38 13.60
CA PRO A 131 10.36 -5.94 13.22
C PRO A 131 11.16 -7.13 12.66
N TRP A 132 11.80 -6.94 11.51
CA TRP A 132 12.67 -7.95 10.92
C TRP A 132 13.73 -8.37 11.95
N PRO A 133 14.00 -9.67 12.14
CA PRO A 133 15.12 -10.08 12.96
C PRO A 133 16.42 -9.52 12.36
N PRO A 134 17.41 -9.15 13.19
CA PRO A 134 18.70 -8.71 12.69
C PRO A 134 19.30 -9.79 11.79
N TRP A 135 19.87 -9.38 10.66
CA TRP A 135 20.61 -10.29 9.78
C TRP A 135 21.70 -11.01 10.60
N PRO A 136 21.89 -12.33 10.46
CA PRO A 136 22.99 -13.00 11.13
C PRO A 136 24.31 -12.35 10.69
N PRO A 137 25.29 -12.16 11.59
CA PRO A 137 26.59 -11.63 11.20
C PRO A 137 27.16 -12.49 10.07
N ALA A 138 27.71 -11.83 9.05
CA ALA A 138 28.47 -12.52 8.02
C ALA A 138 29.60 -13.28 8.73
N GLY A 139 29.53 -14.61 8.70
CA GLY A 139 30.57 -15.50 9.19
C GLY A 139 31.79 -15.50 8.29
#